data_AF-A0A0F9ZJB4-F1
#
_entry.id   AF-A0A0F9ZJB4-F1
#
_cell.length_a   1.000
_cell.length_b   1.000
_cell.length_c   1.000
_cell.angle_alpha   90.00
_cell.angle_beta   90.00
_cell.angle_gamma   90.00
#
_symmetry.space_group_name_H-M   'P 1'
#
loop_
_entity.id
_entity.type
_entity.pdbx_description
1 polymer ?
#
loop_
_entity_poly.entity_id
_entity_poly.type
_entity_poly.pdbx_seq_one_letter_code
_entity_poly.pdbx_strand_id
1 'polypeptide(L)'
;MYNGDRARKTNLIEHGFRLPSAFDNRPLNFNEFRKKQKDTVYYSATPDIWEIQDSNNTVIELLTRPTGLLDPSIDVRKIENQIDDVINEVRKNTEKGERVLITTLTKRMAEDLTTYLQDFGIKVAYLHSDIDTVERVEILRNLRLGEYDVLVGINLLREGIDLPEVSLVVILDADKEGFLRSKTSLVQTIGRAARHLNGRVIMYADKITESMKYAIDETNRRREYQNNYNKKHGITPASIQKAIRDSLVEQENQEKKELDIEVEKLSEKQKKLLIKDLRSKMLLAAENLQFEKAADIRDKIKELSI
;
A
#
# COMPACT_ATOMS: atom_id res chain seq x y z
N MET A 1 -12.50 16.28 -6.26
CA MET A 1 -11.72 17.43 -5.73
C MET A 1 -12.52 18.73 -5.69
N TYR A 2 -13.00 19.26 -6.83
CA TYR A 2 -13.81 20.51 -6.85
C TYR A 2 -15.04 20.47 -5.93
N ASN A 3 -15.89 19.46 -6.03
CA ASN A 3 -17.11 19.38 -5.21
C ASN A 3 -16.81 19.27 -3.70
N GLY A 4 -15.74 18.57 -3.33
CA GLY A 4 -15.31 18.44 -1.93
C GLY A 4 -14.79 19.75 -1.36
N ASP A 5 -13.96 20.49 -2.12
CA ASP A 5 -13.49 21.82 -1.71
C ASP A 5 -14.66 22.81 -1.60
N ARG A 6 -15.59 22.76 -2.57
CA ARG A 6 -16.78 23.62 -2.56
C ARG A 6 -17.66 23.37 -1.34
N ALA A 7 -17.98 22.11 -1.02
CA ALA A 7 -18.78 21.75 0.16
C ALA A 7 -18.12 22.23 1.47
N ARG A 8 -16.81 22.00 1.62
CA ARG A 8 -16.05 22.47 2.78
C ARG A 8 -16.11 24.00 2.94
N LYS A 9 -16.01 24.75 1.84
CA LYS A 9 -16.05 26.21 1.85
C LYS A 9 -17.44 26.78 2.07
N THR A 10 -18.48 26.11 1.58
CA THR A 10 -19.87 26.50 1.84
C THR A 10 -20.10 26.64 3.34
N ASN A 11 -19.74 25.64 4.14
CA ASN A 11 -19.88 25.70 5.60
C ASN A 11 -19.10 26.88 6.22
N LEU A 12 -17.86 27.13 5.77
CA LEU A 12 -17.05 28.23 6.30
C LEU A 12 -17.65 29.62 5.99
N ILE A 13 -18.29 29.75 4.83
CA ILE A 13 -18.89 31.01 4.39
C ILE A 13 -20.24 31.22 5.08
N GLU A 14 -21.08 30.17 5.18
CA GLU A 14 -22.38 30.23 5.86
C GLU A 14 -22.23 30.59 7.35
N HIS A 15 -21.18 30.09 8.00
CA HIS A 15 -20.86 30.43 9.40
C HIS A 15 -20.00 31.70 9.57
N GLY A 16 -19.78 32.47 8.49
CA GLY A 16 -19.11 33.78 8.57
C GLY A 16 -17.60 33.75 8.79
N PHE A 17 -16.95 32.58 8.69
CA PHE A 17 -15.48 32.47 8.83
C PHE A 17 -14.72 32.94 7.57
N ARG A 18 -15.38 33.00 6.41
CA ARG A 18 -14.78 33.40 5.13
C ARG A 18 -15.75 34.23 4.30
N LEU A 19 -15.21 35.16 3.50
CA LEU A 19 -15.97 35.90 2.50
C LEU A 19 -16.36 35.02 1.31
N PRO A 20 -17.44 35.37 0.56
CA PRO A 20 -17.85 34.64 -0.64
C PRO A 20 -16.76 34.48 -1.71
N SER A 21 -15.82 35.42 -1.82
CA SER A 21 -14.69 35.35 -2.76
C SER A 21 -13.76 34.15 -2.51
N ALA A 22 -13.83 33.50 -1.35
CA ALA A 22 -13.07 32.28 -1.07
C ALA A 22 -13.46 31.10 -1.98
N PHE A 23 -14.64 31.13 -2.61
CA PHE A 23 -15.04 30.15 -3.62
C PHE A 23 -14.13 30.14 -4.86
N ASP A 24 -13.52 31.28 -5.20
CA ASP A 24 -12.67 31.39 -6.39
C ASP A 24 -11.30 30.72 -6.20
N ASN A 25 -10.81 30.60 -4.95
CA ASN A 25 -9.55 29.95 -4.63
C ASN A 25 -9.65 28.41 -4.61
N ARG A 26 -10.01 27.78 -5.71
CA ARG A 26 -10.42 26.37 -5.77
C ARG A 26 -9.61 25.57 -6.79
N PRO A 27 -9.59 24.23 -6.70
CA PRO A 27 -9.10 23.40 -7.80
C PRO A 27 -9.97 23.58 -9.06
N LEU A 28 -9.41 23.22 -10.21
CA LEU A 28 -10.15 23.15 -11.47
C LEU A 28 -11.30 22.15 -11.33
N ASN A 29 -12.43 22.46 -11.95
CA ASN A 29 -13.45 21.45 -12.20
C ASN A 29 -13.04 20.56 -13.39
N PHE A 30 -13.75 19.46 -13.57
CA PHE A 30 -13.41 18.48 -14.61
C PHE A 30 -13.40 19.10 -16.01
N ASN A 31 -14.40 19.91 -16.35
CA ASN A 31 -14.50 20.55 -17.66
C ASN A 31 -13.39 21.58 -17.91
N GLU A 32 -12.99 22.34 -16.89
CA GLU A 32 -11.85 23.26 -16.96
C GLU A 32 -10.54 22.51 -17.14
N PHE A 33 -10.36 21.39 -16.43
CA PHE A 33 -9.21 20.52 -16.60
C PHE A 33 -9.15 19.95 -18.03
N ARG A 34 -10.27 19.43 -18.55
CA ARG A 34 -10.40 18.93 -19.93
C ARG A 34 -9.99 19.97 -20.98
N LYS A 35 -10.42 21.22 -20.83
CA LYS A 35 -10.04 22.32 -21.76
C LYS A 35 -8.54 22.62 -21.77
N LYS A 36 -7.83 22.29 -20.69
CA LYS A 36 -6.38 22.47 -20.58
C LYS A 36 -5.60 21.23 -20.99
N GLN A 37 -6.26 20.07 -21.10
CA GLN A 37 -5.62 18.86 -21.62
C GLN A 37 -5.36 19.03 -23.12
N LYS A 38 -4.15 18.64 -23.51
CA LYS A 38 -3.75 18.47 -24.92
C LYS A 38 -3.79 16.97 -25.21
N ASP A 39 -2.83 16.50 -25.99
CA ASP A 39 -2.58 15.07 -26.18
C ASP A 39 -2.38 14.39 -24.82
N THR A 40 -3.24 13.41 -24.53
CA THR A 40 -3.32 12.74 -23.24
C THR A 40 -3.30 11.25 -23.47
N VAL A 41 -2.46 10.54 -22.71
CA VAL A 41 -2.41 9.07 -22.70
C VAL A 41 -2.87 8.58 -21.33
N TYR A 42 -3.89 7.73 -21.30
CA TYR A 42 -4.37 7.09 -20.08
C TYR A 42 -3.59 5.78 -19.84
N TYR A 43 -2.98 5.67 -18.66
CA TYR A 43 -2.30 4.45 -18.23
C TYR A 43 -3.09 3.78 -17.12
N SER A 44 -3.67 2.61 -17.40
CA SER A 44 -4.38 1.80 -16.41
C SER A 44 -4.35 0.33 -16.80
N ALA A 45 -4.24 -0.55 -15.79
CA ALA A 45 -4.44 -2.00 -15.99
C ALA A 45 -5.93 -2.37 -16.12
N THR A 46 -6.80 -1.46 -15.71
CA THR A 46 -8.27 -1.57 -15.68
C THR A 46 -8.87 -0.21 -16.05
N PRO A 47 -8.75 0.25 -17.32
CA PRO A 47 -9.35 1.52 -17.73
C PRO A 47 -10.88 1.46 -17.54
N ASP A 48 -11.48 2.56 -17.12
CA ASP A 48 -12.93 2.67 -17.03
C ASP A 48 -13.50 2.99 -18.43
N ILE A 49 -14.81 2.86 -18.57
CA ILE A 49 -15.53 3.08 -19.83
C ILE A 49 -15.28 4.49 -20.34
N TRP A 50 -15.16 5.46 -19.42
CA TRP A 50 -14.93 6.85 -19.77
C TRP A 50 -13.58 7.05 -20.50
N GLU A 51 -12.47 6.50 -20.01
CA GLU A 51 -11.17 6.64 -20.68
C GLU A 51 -11.16 5.93 -22.05
N ILE A 52 -11.83 4.77 -22.15
CA ILE A 52 -11.94 4.02 -23.40
C ILE A 52 -12.69 4.86 -24.45
N GLN A 53 -13.83 5.46 -24.07
CA GLN A 53 -14.61 6.31 -24.96
C GLN A 53 -13.86 7.59 -25.35
N ASP A 54 -13.19 8.23 -24.41
CA ASP A 54 -12.40 9.44 -24.67
C ASP A 54 -11.21 9.17 -25.60
N SER A 55 -10.71 7.93 -25.60
CA SER A 55 -9.64 7.46 -26.50
C SER A 55 -10.16 7.01 -27.87
N ASN A 56 -11.39 7.36 -28.26
CA ASN A 56 -12.06 6.88 -29.49
C ASN A 56 -12.05 5.35 -29.62
N ASN A 57 -12.18 4.63 -28.49
CA ASN A 57 -12.06 3.17 -28.40
C ASN A 57 -10.71 2.61 -28.87
N THR A 58 -9.66 3.43 -28.93
CA THR A 58 -8.30 2.99 -29.26
C THR A 58 -7.59 2.57 -27.97
N VAL A 59 -7.42 1.26 -27.79
CA VAL A 59 -6.75 0.68 -26.62
C VAL A 59 -5.51 -0.07 -27.09
N ILE A 60 -4.35 0.28 -26.53
CA ILE A 60 -3.09 -0.43 -26.74
C ILE A 60 -2.80 -1.26 -25.50
N GLU A 61 -2.72 -2.57 -25.66
CA GLU A 61 -2.44 -3.50 -24.56
C GLU A 61 -0.93 -3.80 -24.46
N LEU A 62 -0.38 -3.70 -23.24
CA LEU A 62 0.95 -4.19 -22.91
C LEU A 62 0.82 -5.30 -21.85
N LEU A 63 0.73 -6.55 -22.31
CA LEU A 63 0.48 -7.71 -21.44
C LEU A 63 1.76 -8.41 -20.98
N THR A 64 2.87 -8.26 -21.70
CA THR A 64 4.13 -8.94 -21.40
C THR A 64 4.92 -8.21 -20.31
N ARG A 65 5.52 -8.97 -19.40
CA ARG A 65 6.45 -8.45 -18.41
C ARG A 65 7.90 -8.65 -18.89
N PRO A 66 8.82 -7.70 -18.64
CA PRO A 66 10.22 -7.85 -19.02
C PRO A 66 10.88 -9.13 -18.48
N THR A 67 10.46 -9.59 -17.31
CA THR A 67 10.98 -10.82 -16.67
C THR A 67 10.28 -12.10 -17.09
N GLY A 68 9.30 -12.03 -17.99
CA GLY A 68 8.49 -13.19 -18.38
C GLY A 68 7.53 -13.69 -17.29
N LEU A 69 7.36 -12.99 -16.16
CA LEU A 69 6.40 -13.39 -15.14
C LEU A 69 4.97 -13.45 -15.70
N LEU A 70 4.25 -14.48 -15.29
CA LEU A 70 2.89 -14.76 -15.72
C LEU A 70 1.88 -14.17 -14.73
N ASP A 71 0.69 -13.81 -15.23
CA ASP A 71 -0.49 -13.57 -14.40
C ASP A 71 -0.78 -14.82 -13.55
N PRO A 72 -1.22 -14.68 -12.29
CA PRO A 72 -1.31 -15.80 -11.35
C PRO A 72 -2.41 -16.80 -11.74
N SER A 73 -2.29 -18.04 -11.28
CA SER A 73 -3.39 -19.01 -11.38
C SER A 73 -4.48 -18.68 -10.37
N ILE A 74 -5.76 -18.85 -10.74
CA ILE A 74 -6.90 -18.60 -9.85
C ILE A 74 -7.61 -19.91 -9.54
N ASP A 75 -7.88 -20.15 -8.27
CA ASP A 75 -8.68 -21.26 -7.76
C ASP A 75 -9.93 -20.70 -7.05
N VAL A 76 -11.10 -21.30 -7.29
CA VAL A 76 -12.37 -20.89 -6.67
C VAL A 76 -12.86 -22.01 -5.76
N ARG A 77 -12.98 -21.71 -4.47
CA ARG A 77 -13.36 -22.67 -3.42
C ARG A 77 -14.66 -22.22 -2.74
N LYS A 78 -15.42 -23.18 -2.20
CA LYS A 78 -16.64 -22.89 -1.44
C LYS A 78 -16.32 -22.18 -0.12
N ILE A 79 -17.28 -21.43 0.42
CA ILE A 79 -17.12 -20.70 1.69
C ILE A 79 -17.12 -21.66 2.90
N GLU A 80 -17.72 -22.84 2.74
CA GLU A 80 -17.72 -23.89 3.77
C GLU A 80 -16.28 -24.28 4.17
N ASN A 81 -15.99 -24.24 5.47
CA ASN A 81 -14.66 -24.48 6.06
C ASN A 81 -13.53 -23.58 5.50
N GLN A 82 -13.87 -22.38 4.99
CA GLN A 82 -12.88 -21.49 4.38
C GLN A 82 -11.74 -21.11 5.33
N ILE A 83 -11.99 -20.93 6.63
CA ILE A 83 -10.96 -20.48 7.58
C ILE A 83 -9.89 -21.57 7.79
N ASP A 84 -10.31 -22.82 7.92
CA ASP A 84 -9.39 -23.96 8.07
C ASP A 84 -8.55 -24.15 6.80
N ASP A 85 -9.17 -24.01 5.63
CA ASP A 85 -8.47 -24.05 4.35
C ASP A 85 -7.48 -22.89 4.21
N VAL A 86 -7.87 -21.67 4.58
CA VAL A 86 -6.97 -20.50 4.61
C VAL A 86 -5.75 -20.77 5.49
N ILE A 87 -5.92 -21.31 6.69
CA ILE A 87 -4.79 -21.62 7.58
C ILE A 87 -3.85 -22.62 6.93
N ASN A 88 -4.38 -23.68 6.33
CA ASN A 88 -3.58 -24.70 5.66
C ASN A 88 -2.79 -24.10 4.49
N GLU A 89 -3.43 -23.26 3.67
CA GLU A 89 -2.79 -22.60 2.54
C GLU A 89 -1.75 -21.56 3.00
N VAL A 90 -2.04 -20.82 4.07
CA VAL A 90 -1.08 -19.91 4.70
C VAL A 90 0.15 -20.68 5.16
N ARG A 91 -0.01 -21.76 5.94
CA ARG A 91 1.12 -22.56 6.44
C ARG A 91 2.00 -23.13 5.34
N LYS A 92 1.38 -23.71 4.30
CA LYS A 92 2.12 -24.22 3.11
C LYS A 92 2.98 -23.15 2.44
N ASN A 93 2.55 -21.89 2.49
CA ASN A 93 3.26 -20.76 1.91
C ASN A 93 4.32 -20.19 2.85
N THR A 94 4.02 -20.07 4.15
CA THR A 94 4.98 -19.57 5.14
C THR A 94 6.14 -20.53 5.37
N GLU A 95 5.91 -21.85 5.30
CA GLU A 95 6.97 -22.88 5.33
C GLU A 95 7.99 -22.73 4.19
N LYS A 96 7.59 -22.15 3.06
CA LYS A 96 8.47 -21.85 1.92
C LYS A 96 9.15 -20.48 2.03
N GLY A 97 8.89 -19.74 3.11
CA GLY A 97 9.35 -18.37 3.28
C GLY A 97 8.66 -17.38 2.32
N GLU A 98 7.50 -17.73 1.76
CA GLU A 98 6.70 -16.85 0.90
C GLU A 98 5.71 -16.03 1.75
N ARG A 99 5.09 -14.97 1.18
CA ARG A 99 4.13 -14.09 1.87
C ARG A 99 2.71 -14.27 1.34
N VAL A 100 1.74 -14.01 2.21
CA VAL A 100 0.31 -14.13 1.91
C VAL A 100 -0.42 -12.81 2.15
N LEU A 101 -1.27 -12.43 1.20
CA LEU A 101 -2.21 -11.33 1.37
C LEU A 101 -3.63 -11.89 1.48
N ILE A 102 -4.41 -11.42 2.44
CA ILE A 102 -5.80 -11.82 2.62
C ILE A 102 -6.68 -10.58 2.59
N THR A 103 -7.65 -10.55 1.66
CA THR A 103 -8.65 -9.49 1.59
C THR A 103 -9.99 -9.95 2.16
N THR A 104 -10.50 -9.24 3.17
CA THR A 104 -11.85 -9.41 3.74
C THR A 104 -12.79 -8.32 3.23
N LEU A 105 -14.06 -8.32 3.69
CA LEU A 105 -15.02 -7.26 3.39
C LEU A 105 -15.21 -6.26 4.55
N THR A 106 -15.05 -6.71 5.80
CA THR A 106 -15.36 -5.90 6.98
C THR A 106 -14.16 -5.80 7.91
N LYS A 107 -14.07 -4.70 8.68
CA LYS A 107 -13.04 -4.47 9.69
C LYS A 107 -13.05 -5.59 10.73
N ARG A 108 -14.24 -5.90 11.24
CA ARG A 108 -14.45 -6.98 12.20
C ARG A 108 -13.93 -8.32 11.72
N MET A 109 -14.24 -8.73 10.48
CA MET A 109 -13.71 -10.00 9.96
C MET A 109 -12.18 -9.99 9.81
N ALA A 110 -11.59 -8.85 9.46
CA ALA A 110 -10.14 -8.74 9.40
C ALA A 110 -9.50 -8.84 10.79
N GLU A 111 -10.08 -8.20 11.80
CA GLU A 111 -9.64 -8.25 13.20
C GLU A 111 -9.78 -9.66 13.77
N ASP A 112 -10.95 -10.28 13.59
CA ASP A 112 -11.23 -11.65 14.04
C ASP A 112 -10.27 -12.65 13.38
N LEU A 113 -10.05 -12.55 12.06
CA LEU A 113 -9.12 -13.42 11.34
C LEU A 113 -7.66 -13.19 11.76
N THR A 114 -7.26 -11.93 11.97
CA THR A 114 -5.91 -11.62 12.43
C THR A 114 -5.66 -12.25 13.80
N THR A 115 -6.57 -12.06 14.75
CA THR A 115 -6.51 -12.65 16.09
C THR A 115 -6.43 -14.18 15.99
N TYR A 116 -7.29 -14.79 15.19
CA TYR A 116 -7.31 -16.24 15.00
C TYR A 116 -5.97 -16.75 14.44
N LEU A 117 -5.40 -16.11 13.41
CA LEU A 117 -4.10 -16.50 12.87
C LEU A 117 -2.95 -16.34 13.89
N GLN A 118 -3.01 -15.30 14.73
CA GLN A 118 -2.05 -15.10 15.83
C GLN A 118 -2.11 -16.23 16.86
N ASP A 119 -3.31 -16.67 17.25
CA ASP A 119 -3.51 -17.78 18.18
C ASP A 119 -2.93 -19.10 17.67
N PHE A 120 -2.88 -19.27 16.35
CA PHE A 120 -2.23 -20.41 15.67
C PHE A 120 -0.72 -20.23 15.44
N GLY A 121 -0.12 -19.16 16.00
CA GLY A 121 1.31 -18.88 15.95
C GLY A 121 1.81 -18.28 14.62
N ILE A 122 0.91 -17.76 13.78
CA ILE A 122 1.27 -17.16 12.49
C ILE A 122 1.61 -15.69 12.68
N LYS A 123 2.76 -15.24 12.15
CA LYS A 123 3.15 -13.83 12.17
C LYS A 123 2.29 -13.03 11.19
N VAL A 124 1.26 -12.36 11.70
CA VAL A 124 0.28 -11.64 10.89
C VAL A 124 0.18 -10.17 11.31
N ALA A 125 0.00 -9.29 10.32
CA ALA A 125 -0.34 -7.89 10.51
C ALA A 125 -1.71 -7.56 9.91
N TYR A 126 -2.42 -6.63 10.53
CA TYR A 126 -3.70 -6.10 10.06
C TYR A 126 -3.52 -4.72 9.42
N LEU A 127 -4.08 -4.53 8.23
CA LEU A 127 -4.08 -3.25 7.52
C LEU A 127 -5.51 -2.70 7.35
N HIS A 128 -5.83 -1.60 8.04
CA HIS A 128 -7.09 -0.87 7.90
C HIS A 128 -6.93 0.54 7.32
N SER A 129 -8.08 1.17 7.06
CA SER A 129 -8.18 2.48 6.42
C SER A 129 -7.68 3.64 7.29
N ASP A 130 -7.59 3.45 8.59
CA ASP A 130 -7.33 4.53 9.56
C ASP A 130 -5.87 4.51 10.05
N ILE A 131 -5.07 3.57 9.55
CA ILE A 131 -3.62 3.51 9.74
C ILE A 131 -2.97 4.68 8.98
N ASP A 132 -2.06 5.39 9.64
CA ASP A 132 -1.32 6.48 9.02
C ASP A 132 -0.43 5.95 7.86
N THR A 133 -0.14 6.80 6.88
CA THR A 133 0.68 6.49 5.72
C THR A 133 2.06 5.98 6.15
N VAL A 134 2.64 6.54 7.22
CA VAL A 134 3.96 6.13 7.74
C VAL A 134 3.91 4.71 8.30
N GLU A 135 2.96 4.44 9.19
CA GLU A 135 2.76 3.12 9.81
C GLU A 135 2.45 2.04 8.76
N ARG A 136 1.63 2.38 7.75
CA ARG A 136 1.34 1.50 6.61
C ARG A 136 2.62 1.10 5.85
N VAL A 137 3.54 2.04 5.61
CA VAL A 137 4.81 1.75 4.94
C VAL A 137 5.67 0.82 5.78
N GLU A 138 5.69 1.00 7.10
CA GLU A 138 6.43 0.16 8.03
C GLU A 138 5.87 -1.27 8.08
N ILE A 139 4.55 -1.45 8.21
CA ILE A 139 3.91 -2.78 8.18
C ILE A 139 4.27 -3.53 6.90
N LEU A 140 4.21 -2.84 5.75
CA LEU A 140 4.55 -3.43 4.46
C LEU A 140 6.05 -3.73 4.32
N ARG A 141 6.93 -2.92 4.92
CA ARG A 141 8.37 -3.22 5.02
C ARG A 141 8.61 -4.47 5.86
N ASN A 142 7.96 -4.57 7.02
CA ASN A 142 8.11 -5.69 7.96
C ASN A 142 7.58 -7.00 7.35
N LEU A 143 6.55 -6.94 6.50
CA LEU A 143 6.13 -8.06 5.66
C LEU A 143 7.24 -8.51 4.70
N ARG A 144 7.94 -7.58 4.04
CA ARG A 144 9.07 -7.91 3.14
C ARG A 144 10.27 -8.47 3.90
N LEU A 145 10.57 -7.94 5.07
CA LEU A 145 11.63 -8.44 5.96
C LEU A 145 11.31 -9.83 6.56
N GLY A 146 10.04 -10.24 6.52
CA GLY A 146 9.60 -11.51 7.11
C GLY A 146 9.35 -11.44 8.61
N GLU A 147 9.23 -10.24 9.17
CA GLU A 147 8.67 -10.06 10.52
C GLU A 147 7.20 -10.45 10.55
N TYR A 148 6.49 -10.19 9.45
CA TYR A 148 5.17 -10.75 9.16
C TYR A 148 5.25 -11.68 7.96
N ASP A 149 4.51 -12.78 8.00
CA ASP A 149 4.32 -13.68 6.87
C ASP A 149 2.98 -13.41 6.16
N VAL A 150 1.99 -12.89 6.89
CA VAL A 150 0.62 -12.66 6.40
C VAL A 150 0.19 -11.22 6.64
N LEU A 151 -0.49 -10.63 5.67
CA LEU A 151 -1.18 -9.34 5.81
C LEU A 151 -2.67 -9.52 5.55
N VAL A 152 -3.50 -9.16 6.53
CA VAL A 152 -4.97 -9.17 6.41
C VAL A 152 -5.45 -7.74 6.25
N GLY A 153 -6.36 -7.47 5.31
CA GLY A 153 -6.97 -6.15 5.19
C GLY A 153 -8.22 -6.14 4.35
N ILE A 154 -8.90 -4.99 4.28
CA ILE A 154 -10.13 -4.84 3.50
C ILE A 154 -9.80 -4.39 2.07
N ASN A 155 -9.01 -3.32 1.99
CA ASN A 155 -8.63 -2.70 0.74
C ASN A 155 -7.10 -2.59 0.68
N LEU A 156 -6.48 -3.66 0.21
CA LEU A 156 -5.04 -3.72 -0.07
C LEU A 156 -4.70 -3.04 -1.42
N LEU A 157 -5.67 -2.39 -2.08
CA LEU A 157 -5.51 -1.78 -3.41
C LEU A 157 -4.93 -0.37 -3.36
N ARG A 158 -4.96 0.31 -2.20
CA ARG A 158 -4.39 1.65 -2.06
C ARG A 158 -2.88 1.58 -1.86
N GLU A 159 -2.18 1.93 -2.94
CA GLU A 159 -0.77 2.36 -3.00
C GLU A 159 0.29 1.27 -3.24
N GLY A 160 1.08 1.51 -4.30
CA GLY A 160 2.51 1.79 -4.20
C GLY A 160 3.52 0.70 -3.83
N ILE A 161 3.13 -0.43 -3.23
CA ILE A 161 4.14 -1.39 -2.76
C ILE A 161 4.18 -2.64 -3.63
N ASP A 162 5.41 -2.88 -4.06
CA ASP A 162 5.85 -3.97 -4.90
C ASP A 162 6.36 -5.09 -4.00
N LEU A 163 5.57 -6.15 -3.88
CA LEU A 163 5.81 -7.28 -2.99
C LEU A 163 6.13 -8.53 -3.83
N PRO A 164 7.33 -8.65 -4.40
CA PRO A 164 7.73 -9.85 -5.14
C PRO A 164 7.76 -11.10 -4.25
N GLU A 165 7.72 -10.95 -2.93
CA GLU A 165 7.68 -12.03 -1.94
C GLU A 165 6.26 -12.63 -1.75
N VAL A 166 5.21 -11.96 -2.25
CA VAL A 166 3.82 -12.43 -2.13
C VAL A 166 3.51 -13.47 -3.21
N SER A 167 3.31 -14.71 -2.79
CA SER A 167 2.99 -15.82 -3.70
C SER A 167 1.51 -16.21 -3.66
N LEU A 168 0.78 -15.86 -2.60
CA LEU A 168 -0.64 -16.17 -2.45
C LEU A 168 -1.44 -14.93 -2.10
N VAL A 169 -2.53 -14.74 -2.84
CA VAL A 169 -3.58 -13.78 -2.50
C VAL A 169 -4.88 -14.53 -2.24
N VAL A 170 -5.47 -14.32 -1.08
CA VAL A 170 -6.76 -14.89 -0.68
C VAL A 170 -7.82 -13.80 -0.73
N ILE A 171 -8.93 -14.08 -1.40
CA ILE A 171 -10.09 -13.19 -1.47
C ILE A 171 -11.26 -13.91 -0.79
N LEU A 172 -11.56 -13.49 0.44
CA LEU A 172 -12.73 -13.97 1.17
C LEU A 172 -13.98 -13.28 0.64
N ASP A 173 -15.11 -13.99 0.66
CA ASP A 173 -16.40 -13.49 0.21
C ASP A 173 -16.34 -12.89 -1.21
N ALA A 174 -15.69 -13.60 -2.14
CA ALA A 174 -15.46 -13.13 -3.49
C ALA A 174 -16.77 -12.97 -4.31
N ASP A 175 -17.84 -13.65 -3.89
CA ASP A 175 -19.16 -13.59 -4.51
C ASP A 175 -20.04 -12.44 -4.01
N LYS A 176 -19.59 -11.67 -3.01
CA LYS A 176 -20.37 -10.54 -2.48
C LYS A 176 -20.06 -9.28 -3.29
N GLU A 177 -21.01 -8.92 -4.14
CA GLU A 177 -20.86 -7.75 -5.00
C GLU A 177 -20.78 -6.45 -4.21
N GLY A 178 -20.11 -5.47 -4.79
CA GLY A 178 -19.83 -4.18 -4.17
C GLY A 178 -18.51 -3.61 -4.66
N PHE A 179 -18.12 -2.45 -4.12
CA PHE A 179 -16.90 -1.75 -4.56
C PHE A 179 -15.64 -2.64 -4.50
N LEU A 180 -15.47 -3.40 -3.42
CA LEU A 180 -14.30 -4.24 -3.16
C LEU A 180 -14.25 -5.55 -3.99
N ARG A 181 -15.36 -5.93 -4.63
CA ARG A 181 -15.48 -7.15 -5.45
C ARG A 181 -16.02 -6.84 -6.85
N SER A 182 -15.86 -5.59 -7.28
CA SER A 182 -16.14 -5.18 -8.66
C SER A 182 -15.12 -5.79 -9.62
N LYS A 183 -15.46 -5.79 -10.92
CA LYS A 183 -14.57 -6.21 -12.03
C LYS A 183 -13.16 -5.64 -11.88
N THR A 184 -13.05 -4.34 -11.62
CA THR A 184 -11.76 -3.64 -11.51
C THR A 184 -11.02 -4.02 -10.23
N SER A 185 -11.70 -4.04 -9.08
CA SER A 185 -11.10 -4.38 -7.79
C SER A 185 -10.57 -5.80 -7.75
N LEU A 186 -11.29 -6.77 -8.32
CA LEU A 186 -10.82 -8.16 -8.40
C LEU A 186 -9.55 -8.27 -9.27
N VAL A 187 -9.55 -7.69 -10.48
CA VAL A 187 -8.37 -7.70 -11.36
C VAL A 187 -7.15 -7.06 -10.68
N GLN A 188 -7.33 -5.94 -9.98
CA GLN A 188 -6.26 -5.29 -9.23
C GLN A 188 -5.75 -6.12 -8.04
N THR A 189 -6.65 -6.83 -7.36
CA THR A 189 -6.32 -7.69 -6.21
C THR A 189 -5.54 -8.92 -6.68
N ILE A 190 -5.99 -9.56 -7.77
CA ILE A 190 -5.29 -10.66 -8.44
C ILE A 190 -3.87 -10.23 -8.86
N GLY A 191 -3.74 -9.02 -9.41
CA GLY A 191 -2.46 -8.46 -9.83
C GLY A 191 -1.38 -8.40 -8.74
N ARG A 192 -1.75 -8.50 -7.46
CA ARG A 192 -0.79 -8.53 -6.33
C ARG A 192 0.04 -9.82 -6.28
N ALA A 193 -0.50 -10.94 -6.77
CA ALA A 193 0.24 -12.20 -6.89
C ALA A 193 1.08 -12.30 -8.19
N ALA A 194 0.93 -11.36 -9.13
CA ALA A 194 1.55 -11.45 -10.45
C ALA A 194 3.05 -11.12 -10.49
N ARG A 195 3.67 -10.88 -9.32
CA ARG A 195 5.09 -10.55 -9.18
C ARG A 195 5.93 -11.68 -8.62
N HIS A 196 5.30 -12.82 -8.32
CA HIS A 196 5.96 -14.01 -7.82
C HIS A 196 5.87 -15.14 -8.86
N LEU A 197 6.91 -15.97 -8.97
CA LEU A 197 6.96 -17.07 -9.93
C LEU A 197 5.82 -18.07 -9.71
N ASN A 198 5.59 -18.41 -8.44
CA ASN A 198 4.50 -19.29 -7.98
C ASN A 198 3.22 -18.52 -7.63
N GLY A 199 3.04 -17.31 -8.16
CA GLY A 199 1.89 -16.48 -7.88
C GLY A 199 0.56 -17.18 -8.14
N ARG A 200 -0.30 -17.24 -7.12
CA ARG A 200 -1.65 -17.79 -7.21
C ARG A 200 -2.65 -17.02 -6.37
N VAL A 201 -3.93 -17.18 -6.70
CA VAL A 201 -5.06 -16.55 -6.03
C VAL A 201 -6.09 -17.60 -5.65
N ILE A 202 -6.63 -17.51 -4.44
CA ILE A 202 -7.78 -18.31 -4.01
C ILE A 202 -8.96 -17.37 -3.76
N MET A 203 -10.07 -17.62 -4.42
CA MET A 203 -11.33 -16.93 -4.21
C MET A 203 -12.31 -17.83 -3.47
N TYR A 204 -12.73 -17.45 -2.27
CA TYR A 204 -13.78 -18.16 -1.54
C TYR A 204 -15.14 -17.58 -1.91
N ALA A 205 -16.00 -18.41 -2.50
CA ALA A 205 -17.28 -18.02 -3.07
C ALA A 205 -18.20 -19.23 -3.26
N ASP A 206 -19.49 -19.08 -2.98
CA ASP A 206 -20.50 -20.11 -3.25
C ASP A 206 -21.03 -20.07 -4.68
N LYS A 207 -20.91 -18.92 -5.35
CA LYS A 207 -21.34 -18.70 -6.73
C LYS A 207 -20.32 -17.84 -7.48
N ILE A 208 -20.21 -18.06 -8.79
CA ILE A 208 -19.39 -17.21 -9.66
C ILE A 208 -20.25 -16.02 -10.12
N THR A 209 -19.91 -14.81 -9.67
CA THR A 209 -20.56 -13.57 -10.12
C THR A 209 -20.03 -13.11 -11.48
N GLU A 210 -20.70 -12.16 -12.12
CA GLU A 210 -20.19 -11.56 -13.37
C GLU A 210 -18.83 -10.88 -13.17
N SER A 211 -18.62 -10.25 -12.00
CA SER A 211 -17.35 -9.60 -11.68
C SER A 211 -16.22 -10.63 -11.52
N MET A 212 -16.49 -11.75 -10.86
CA MET A 212 -15.54 -12.85 -10.75
C MET A 212 -15.23 -13.46 -12.12
N LYS A 213 -16.26 -13.78 -12.90
CA LYS A 213 -16.11 -14.35 -14.23
C LYS A 213 -15.23 -13.47 -15.11
N TYR A 214 -15.52 -12.17 -15.17
CA TYR A 214 -14.71 -11.22 -15.92
C TYR A 214 -13.25 -11.22 -15.47
N ALA A 215 -13.00 -11.17 -14.15
CA ALA A 215 -11.65 -11.13 -13.62
C ALA A 215 -10.87 -12.45 -13.89
N ILE A 216 -11.54 -13.60 -13.78
CA ILE A 216 -10.98 -14.92 -14.07
C ILE A 216 -10.63 -15.03 -15.56
N ASP A 217 -11.60 -14.72 -16.44
CA ASP A 217 -11.45 -14.82 -17.88
C ASP A 217 -10.32 -13.91 -18.38
N GLU A 218 -10.27 -12.66 -17.89
CA GLU A 218 -9.22 -11.70 -18.27
C GLU A 218 -7.84 -12.13 -17.77
N THR A 219 -7.74 -12.65 -16.54
CA THR A 219 -6.46 -13.15 -16.00
C THR A 219 -5.96 -14.35 -16.80
N ASN A 220 -6.86 -15.29 -17.14
CA ASN A 220 -6.51 -16.46 -17.95
C ASN A 220 -6.08 -16.07 -19.36
N ARG A 221 -6.78 -15.13 -20.01
CA ARG A 221 -6.41 -14.58 -21.33
C ARG A 221 -5.00 -14.00 -21.31
N ARG A 222 -4.69 -13.17 -20.31
CA ARG A 222 -3.37 -12.55 -20.12
C ARG A 222 -2.29 -13.62 -19.89
N ARG A 223 -2.55 -14.57 -18.99
CA ARG A 223 -1.62 -15.66 -18.65
C ARG A 223 -1.29 -16.51 -19.88
N GLU A 224 -2.29 -16.86 -20.68
CA GLU A 224 -2.11 -17.63 -21.92
C GLU A 224 -1.26 -16.87 -22.94
N TYR A 225 -1.58 -15.60 -23.18
CA TYR A 225 -0.81 -14.74 -24.09
C TYR A 225 0.65 -14.64 -23.66
N GLN A 226 0.91 -14.38 -22.37
CA GLN A 226 2.25 -14.28 -21.80
C GLN A 226 3.03 -15.59 -21.93
N ASN A 227 2.39 -16.73 -21.65
CA ASN A 227 3.02 -18.04 -21.77
C ASN A 227 3.41 -18.35 -23.23
N ASN A 228 2.53 -18.05 -24.18
CA ASN A 228 2.79 -18.23 -25.60
C ASN A 228 3.93 -17.31 -26.08
N TYR A 229 3.94 -16.05 -25.64
CA TYR A 229 5.02 -15.12 -25.91
C TYR A 229 6.35 -15.62 -25.36
N ASN A 230 6.39 -16.05 -24.09
CA ASN A 230 7.59 -16.57 -23.46
C ASN A 230 8.15 -17.79 -24.21
N LYS A 231 7.30 -18.75 -24.58
CA LYS A 231 7.70 -19.93 -25.35
C LYS A 231 8.26 -19.55 -26.73
N LYS A 232 7.60 -18.63 -27.43
CA LYS A 232 8.03 -18.15 -28.75
C LYS A 232 9.39 -17.44 -28.70
N HIS A 233 9.67 -16.74 -27.61
CA HIS A 233 10.87 -15.92 -27.45
C HIS A 233 11.95 -16.55 -26.55
N GLY A 234 11.75 -17.78 -26.06
CA GLY A 234 12.71 -18.48 -25.19
C GLY A 234 12.93 -17.79 -23.83
N ILE A 235 11.91 -17.12 -23.30
CA ILE A 235 11.99 -16.38 -22.03
C ILE A 235 11.59 -17.30 -20.88
N THR A 236 12.51 -17.48 -19.92
CA THR A 236 12.21 -18.18 -18.66
C THR A 236 11.74 -17.17 -17.60
N PRO A 237 10.54 -17.36 -17.02
CA PRO A 237 10.03 -16.46 -15.98
C PRO A 237 10.98 -16.38 -14.77
N ALA A 238 11.32 -15.17 -14.35
CA ALA A 238 12.16 -14.93 -13.18
C ALA A 238 11.53 -13.89 -12.25
N SER A 239 11.64 -14.12 -10.93
CA SER A 239 11.23 -13.14 -9.93
C SER A 239 12.25 -12.02 -9.83
N ILE A 240 11.80 -10.78 -9.59
CA ILE A 240 12.68 -9.64 -9.37
C ILE A 240 13.02 -9.58 -7.89
N GLN A 241 14.31 -9.69 -7.55
CA GLN A 241 14.77 -9.31 -6.22
C GLN A 241 14.95 -7.79 -6.16
N LYS A 242 14.13 -7.12 -5.36
CA LYS A 242 14.18 -5.67 -5.17
C LYS A 242 14.76 -5.37 -3.79
N ALA A 243 15.72 -4.45 -3.71
CA ALA A 243 16.24 -4.01 -2.42
C ALA A 243 15.11 -3.51 -1.51
N ILE A 244 15.18 -3.87 -0.23
CA ILE A 244 14.33 -3.33 0.81
C ILE A 244 14.92 -1.97 1.18
N ARG A 245 14.11 -0.89 1.14
CA ARG A 245 14.58 0.43 1.57
C ARG A 245 14.68 0.44 3.10
N ASP A 246 15.69 1.15 3.61
CA ASP A 246 15.89 1.32 5.05
C ASP A 246 14.70 2.06 5.68
N SER A 247 14.41 1.75 6.95
CA SER A 247 13.32 2.41 7.67
C SER A 247 13.73 3.81 8.07
N LEU A 248 12.80 4.77 7.91
CA LEU A 248 12.95 6.14 8.41
C LEU A 248 13.14 6.15 9.94
N VAL A 249 12.49 5.22 10.65
CA VAL A 249 12.57 5.07 12.12
C VAL A 249 13.92 4.49 12.54
N GLU A 250 14.47 3.57 11.75
CA GLU A 250 15.82 3.04 12.01
C GLU A 250 16.90 4.08 11.76
N GLN A 251 16.74 4.94 10.74
CA GLN A 251 17.64 6.07 10.50
C GLN A 251 17.60 7.06 11.67
N GLU A 252 16.41 7.43 12.17
CA GLU A 252 16.32 8.32 13.34
C GLU A 252 16.93 7.70 14.61
N ASN A 253 16.76 6.40 14.83
CA ASN A 253 17.34 5.70 15.99
C ASN A 253 18.85 5.46 15.86
N GLN A 254 19.35 5.23 14.64
CA GLN A 254 20.79 5.16 14.37
C GLN A 254 21.44 6.54 14.52
N GLU A 255 20.84 7.60 13.98
CA GLU A 255 21.30 8.97 14.18
C GLU A 255 21.32 9.34 15.67
N LYS A 256 20.29 8.98 16.44
CA LYS A 256 20.27 9.16 17.90
C LYS A 256 21.41 8.40 18.59
N LYS A 257 21.63 7.13 18.26
CA LYS A 257 22.72 6.32 18.83
C LYS A 257 24.11 6.81 18.46
N GLU A 258 24.32 7.23 17.21
CA GLU A 258 25.61 7.79 16.76
C GLU A 258 25.90 9.14 17.43
N LEU A 259 24.88 10.00 17.57
CA LEU A 259 24.98 11.24 18.33
C LEU A 259 25.33 10.99 19.81
N ASP A 260 24.71 10.01 20.46
CA ASP A 260 25.00 9.67 21.86
C ASP A 260 26.45 9.16 22.04
N ILE A 261 26.93 8.33 21.11
CA ILE A 261 28.32 7.80 21.12
C ILE A 261 29.36 8.90 20.83
N GLU A 262 29.05 9.88 19.98
CA GLU A 262 29.94 11.01 19.72
C GLU A 262 29.99 11.99 20.89
N VAL A 263 28.87 12.21 21.58
CA VAL A 263 28.76 13.09 22.75
C VAL A 263 29.64 12.64 23.92
N GLU A 264 29.75 11.33 24.16
CA GLU A 264 30.63 10.76 25.20
C GLU A 264 32.12 11.05 24.96
N LYS A 265 32.53 11.26 23.70
CA LYS A 265 33.93 11.51 23.32
C LYS A 265 34.32 12.99 23.30
N LEU A 266 33.38 13.91 23.55
CA LEU A 266 33.63 15.35 23.51
C LEU A 266 34.33 15.85 24.77
N SER A 267 35.39 16.64 24.58
CA SER A 267 36.03 17.39 25.67
C SER A 267 35.08 18.43 26.28
N GLU A 268 35.29 18.85 27.53
CA GLU A 268 34.45 19.85 28.20
C GLU A 268 34.31 21.16 27.40
N LYS A 269 35.38 21.56 26.68
CA LYS A 269 35.37 22.75 25.83
C LYS A 269 34.43 22.59 24.63
N GLN A 270 34.36 21.39 24.06
CA GLN A 270 33.46 21.07 22.94
C GLN A 270 32.01 20.93 23.42
N LYS A 271 31.78 20.33 24.60
CA LYS A 271 30.44 20.29 25.22
C LYS A 271 29.86 21.68 25.44
N LYS A 272 30.67 22.65 25.92
CA LYS A 272 30.23 24.04 26.09
C LYS A 272 29.85 24.73 24.77
N LEU A 273 30.58 24.46 23.69
CA LEU A 273 30.26 25.00 22.36
C LEU A 273 28.98 24.36 21.80
N LEU A 274 28.82 23.05 21.97
CA LEU A 274 27.63 22.32 21.53
C LEU A 274 26.37 22.78 22.29
N ILE A 275 26.45 22.94 23.61
CA ILE A 275 25.35 23.48 24.43
C ILE A 275 24.95 24.89 23.95
N LYS A 276 25.91 25.73 23.57
CA LYS A 276 25.64 27.08 23.05
C LYS A 276 24.89 27.05 21.71
N ASP A 277 25.29 26.14 20.82
CA ASP A 277 24.61 25.94 19.53
C ASP A 277 23.20 25.36 19.72
N LEU A 278 23.06 24.34 20.56
CA LEU A 278 21.77 23.74 20.90
C LEU A 278 20.81 24.74 21.54
N ARG A 279 21.29 25.62 22.44
CA ARG A 279 20.46 26.71 23.00
C ARG A 279 19.94 27.66 21.92
N SER A 280 20.78 27.98 20.93
CA SER A 280 20.39 28.84 19.81
C SER A 280 19.31 28.17 18.94
N LYS A 281 19.48 26.87 18.65
CA LYS A 281 18.50 26.05 17.91
C LYS A 281 17.19 25.85 18.67
N MET A 282 17.25 25.69 19.99
CA MET A 282 16.08 25.59 20.86
C MET A 282 15.24 26.87 20.82
N LEU A 283 15.89 28.03 20.92
CA LEU A 283 15.22 29.34 20.84
C LEU A 283 14.58 29.56 19.47
N LEU A 284 15.29 29.23 18.39
CA LEU A 284 14.75 29.25 17.02
C LEU A 284 13.55 28.31 16.85
N ALA A 285 13.58 27.10 17.43
CA ALA A 285 12.46 26.18 17.39
C ALA A 285 11.24 26.73 18.16
N ALA A 286 11.46 27.36 19.31
CA ALA A 286 10.41 28.00 20.10
C ALA A 286 9.80 29.23 19.38
N GLU A 287 10.63 30.05 18.73
CA GLU A 287 10.17 31.18 17.89
C GLU A 287 9.31 30.70 16.71
N ASN A 288 9.64 29.54 16.15
CA ASN A 288 8.87 28.91 15.07
C ASN A 288 7.68 28.05 15.57
N LEU A 289 7.30 28.17 16.85
CA LEU A 289 6.19 27.44 17.48
C LEU A 289 6.34 25.91 17.45
N GLN A 290 7.57 25.40 17.26
CA GLN A 290 7.91 23.97 17.27
C GLN A 290 8.23 23.52 18.70
N PHE A 291 7.23 23.52 19.58
CA PHE A 291 7.43 23.31 21.02
C PHE A 291 7.94 21.91 21.39
N GLU A 292 7.54 20.87 20.66
CA GLU A 292 8.06 19.50 20.87
C GLU A 292 9.56 19.44 20.58
N LYS A 293 9.98 19.99 19.43
CA LYS A 293 11.39 20.07 19.06
C LYS A 293 12.20 20.93 20.03
N ALA A 294 11.63 22.00 20.55
CA ALA A 294 12.26 22.82 21.58
C ALA A 294 12.41 22.06 22.92
N ALA A 295 11.41 21.24 23.29
CA ALA A 295 11.47 20.39 24.47
C ALA A 295 12.56 19.30 24.34
N ASP A 296 12.65 18.64 23.18
CA ASP A 296 13.69 17.64 22.91
C ASP A 296 15.10 18.24 23.01
N ILE A 297 15.32 19.43 22.44
CA ILE A 297 16.62 20.11 22.51
C ILE A 297 16.93 20.55 23.96
N ARG A 298 15.92 20.98 24.72
CA ARG A 298 16.08 21.34 26.15
C ARG A 298 16.54 20.13 26.97
N ASP A 299 15.93 18.98 26.75
CA ASP A 299 16.23 17.78 27.52
C ASP A 299 17.62 17.23 27.15
N LYS A 300 18.03 17.32 25.87
CA LYS A 300 19.42 17.09 25.44
C LYS A 300 20.44 18.04 26.08
N ILE A 301 20.10 19.33 26.24
CA ILE A 301 20.98 20.29 26.94
C ILE A 301 21.16 19.90 28.40
N LYS A 302 20.12 19.39 29.07
CA LYS A 302 20.21 18.94 30.46
C LYS A 302 21.16 17.76 30.60
N GLU A 303 21.04 16.75 29.73
CA GLU A 303 21.91 15.57 29.71
C GLU A 303 23.39 15.94 29.49
N LEU A 304 23.66 16.96 28.67
CA LEU A 304 25.02 17.46 28.40
C LEU A 304 25.61 18.33 29.53
N SER A 305 24.79 18.81 30.47
CA SER A 305 25.17 19.82 31.47
C SER A 305 25.54 19.27 32.85
N ILE A 306 25.61 17.93 32.98
CA ILE A 306 26.06 17.22 34.19
C ILE A 306 27.59 17.25 34.28
#